data_AF-A0A4J2B3W9-F1
#
_entry.id   AF-A0A4J2B3W9-F1
#
_cell.length_a   1.000
_cell.length_b   1.000
_cell.length_c   1.000
_cell.angle_alpha   90.00
_cell.angle_beta   90.00
_cell.angle_gamma   90.00
#
_symmetry.space_group_name_H-M   'P 1'
#
loop_
_entity.id
_entity.type
_entity.pdbx_description
1 polymer ?
#
loop_
_entity_poly.entity_id
_entity_poly.type
_entity_poly.pdbx_seq_one_letter_code
_entity_poly.pdbx_strand_id
1 'polypeptide(L)'
;MIPKFRVWVKIGKRMVFSDDILAIDYENKEIVTQQVYFESGLAVERDIYCYDFDDIELMQSTGLKDKNGKEVFIGDIVKCTRGCLYEVYLEKEYGGTFIGGMPSIYLKGLLSGYAWTEDEEIIGNVYENPELLEVNE
;
A
#
# COMPACT_ATOMS: atom_id res chain seq x y z
N MET A 1 -9.10 -8.62 -12.31
CA MET A 1 -9.01 -7.47 -11.38
C MET A 1 -7.99 -6.50 -11.94
N ILE A 2 -8.31 -5.21 -12.00
CA ILE A 2 -7.36 -4.18 -12.45
C ILE A 2 -6.42 -3.88 -11.28
N PRO A 3 -5.08 -3.97 -11.44
CA PRO A 3 -4.14 -3.63 -10.38
C PRO A 3 -4.28 -2.16 -9.97
N LYS A 4 -4.38 -1.90 -8.67
CA LYS A 4 -4.35 -0.56 -8.09
C LYS A 4 -3.05 -0.35 -7.34
N PHE A 5 -2.59 0.89 -7.32
CA PHE A 5 -1.36 1.28 -6.64
C PHE A 5 -1.58 2.55 -5.83
N ARG A 6 -0.84 2.67 -4.73
CA ARG A 6 -0.61 3.95 -4.04
C ARG A 6 0.90 4.15 -3.91
N VAL A 7 1.34 5.38 -3.75
CA VAL A 7 2.75 5.74 -3.80
C VAL A 7 3.08 6.58 -2.59
N TRP A 8 4.11 6.17 -1.86
CA TRP A 8 4.72 7.03 -0.87
C TRP A 8 5.83 7.84 -1.55
N VAL A 9 5.70 9.16 -1.54
CA VAL A 9 6.75 10.05 -2.04
C VAL A 9 7.66 10.43 -0.88
N LYS A 10 8.94 10.04 -0.97
CA LYS A 10 9.93 10.27 0.10
C LYS A 10 10.17 11.77 0.31
N ILE A 11 10.26 12.51 -0.80
CA ILE A 11 10.36 13.96 -0.80
C ILE A 11 9.01 14.56 -0.39
N GLY A 12 9.01 15.33 0.70
CA GLY A 12 7.78 15.93 1.24
C GLY A 12 6.88 14.98 2.02
N LYS A 13 7.22 13.68 2.10
CA LYS A 13 6.54 12.67 2.94
C LYS A 13 5.03 12.67 2.77
N ARG A 14 4.57 12.38 1.55
CA ARG A 14 3.13 12.37 1.21
C ARG A 14 2.71 11.08 0.52
N MET A 15 1.47 10.67 0.76
CA MET A 15 0.82 9.56 0.08
C MET A 15 0.07 10.04 -1.17
N VAL A 16 0.23 9.34 -2.29
CA VAL A 16 -0.54 9.53 -3.53
C VAL A 16 -1.38 8.29 -3.77
N PHE A 17 -2.69 8.46 -3.96
CA PHE A 17 -3.63 7.36 -4.17
C PHE A 17 -3.80 7.04 -5.65
N SER A 18 -4.44 5.90 -5.94
CA SER A 18 -4.57 5.35 -7.29
C SER A 18 -5.17 6.34 -8.30
N ASP A 19 -6.14 7.16 -7.88
CA ASP A 19 -6.82 8.10 -8.76
C ASP A 19 -5.92 9.28 -9.20
N ASP A 20 -4.81 9.49 -8.49
CA ASP A 20 -3.83 10.55 -8.73
C ASP A 20 -2.55 10.05 -9.39
N ILE A 21 -2.46 8.76 -9.74
CA ILE A 21 -1.35 8.18 -10.51
C ILE A 21 -1.76 8.18 -11.99
N LEU A 22 -1.05 8.96 -12.80
CA LEU A 22 -1.34 9.12 -14.23
C LEU A 22 -0.61 8.09 -15.08
N ALA A 23 0.64 7.79 -14.76
CA ALA A 23 1.45 6.84 -15.49
C ALA A 23 2.58 6.25 -14.63
N ILE A 24 2.95 5.01 -14.93
CA ILE A 24 4.17 4.36 -14.41
C ILE A 24 5.01 4.02 -15.63
N ASP A 25 6.10 4.76 -15.83
CA ASP A 25 6.99 4.63 -16.96
C ASP A 25 8.23 3.83 -16.56
N TYR A 26 8.29 2.57 -17.00
CA TYR A 26 9.41 1.68 -16.71
C TYR A 26 10.65 1.94 -17.58
N GLU A 27 10.49 2.60 -18.73
CA GLU A 27 11.61 2.93 -19.61
C GLU A 27 12.42 4.07 -18.99
N ASN A 28 11.72 5.13 -18.56
CA ASN A 28 12.33 6.27 -17.89
C ASN A 28 12.51 6.05 -16.37
N LYS A 29 11.90 5.00 -15.81
CA LYS A 29 11.88 4.70 -14.37
C LYS A 29 11.26 5.83 -13.52
N GLU A 30 10.15 6.36 -14.01
CA GLU A 30 9.46 7.48 -13.39
C GLU A 30 7.99 7.16 -13.16
N ILE A 31 7.42 7.79 -12.14
CA ILE A 31 5.99 7.80 -11.90
C ILE A 31 5.45 9.21 -12.06
N VAL A 32 4.38 9.34 -12.84
CA VAL A 32 3.68 10.61 -13.07
C VAL A 32 2.45 10.64 -12.19
N THR A 33 2.36 11.65 -11.34
CA THR A 33 1.25 11.87 -10.41
C THR A 33 0.63 13.24 -10.64
N GLN A 34 -0.58 13.43 -10.14
CA GLN A 34 -1.24 14.73 -10.12
C GLN A 34 -1.64 15.13 -8.70
N GLN A 35 -1.85 16.43 -8.52
CA GLN A 35 -2.55 16.98 -7.37
C GLN A 35 -3.60 17.94 -7.88
N VAL A 36 -4.88 17.68 -7.58
CA VAL A 36 -6.00 18.50 -8.05
C VAL A 36 -6.48 19.39 -6.91
N TYR A 37 -6.57 20.69 -7.18
CA TYR A 37 -7.08 21.69 -6.25
C TYR A 37 -8.54 21.99 -6.55
N PHE A 38 -9.35 22.09 -5.50
CA PHE A 38 -10.79 22.32 -5.59
C PHE A 38 -11.18 23.62 -4.91
N GLU A 39 -12.07 24.37 -5.55
CA GLU A 39 -12.72 25.55 -4.98
C GLU A 39 -14.23 25.41 -5.15
N SER A 40 -14.99 25.55 -4.05
CA SER A 40 -16.45 25.33 -4.05
C SER A 40 -16.89 23.99 -4.64
N GLY A 41 -16.08 22.94 -4.47
CA GLY A 41 -16.35 21.59 -4.98
C GLY A 41 -16.03 21.36 -6.46
N LEU A 42 -15.50 22.37 -7.16
CA LEU A 42 -15.08 22.27 -8.56
C LEU A 42 -13.55 22.23 -8.65
N ALA A 43 -13.01 21.36 -9.51
CA ALA A 43 -11.58 21.33 -9.79
C ALA A 43 -11.18 22.62 -10.54
N VAL A 44 -10.25 23.38 -9.98
CA VAL A 44 -9.82 24.69 -10.52
C VAL A 44 -8.40 24.67 -11.07
N GLU A 45 -7.54 23.84 -10.50
CA GLU A 45 -6.13 23.75 -10.87
C GLU A 45 -5.63 22.32 -10.66
N ARG A 46 -4.58 21.95 -11.38
CA ARG A 46 -3.84 20.72 -11.11
C ARG A 46 -2.36 20.92 -11.34
N ASP A 47 -1.57 20.31 -10.48
CA ASP A 47 -0.14 20.12 -10.67
C ASP A 47 0.14 18.70 -11.17
N ILE A 48 1.20 18.55 -11.98
CA ILE A 48 1.72 17.26 -12.42
C ILE A 48 3.14 17.14 -11.89
N TYR A 49 3.44 16.02 -11.25
CA TYR A 49 4.75 15.71 -10.71
C TYR A 49 5.28 14.42 -11.32
N CYS A 50 6.54 14.45 -11.77
CA CYS A 50 7.29 13.26 -12.14
C CYS A 50 8.28 12.95 -11.02
N TYR A 51 8.27 11.72 -10.53
CA TYR A 51 9.23 11.25 -9.54
C TYR A 51 10.01 10.07 -10.09
N ASP A 52 11.32 10.06 -9.85
CA ASP A 52 12.15 8.88 -10.09
C ASP A 52 11.72 7.74 -9.14
N PHE A 53 11.85 6.50 -9.58
CA PHE A 53 11.58 5.33 -8.75
C PHE A 53 12.41 5.29 -7.46
N ASP A 54 13.59 5.90 -7.44
CA ASP A 54 14.42 5.98 -6.24
C ASP A 54 13.82 6.90 -5.17
N ASP A 55 13.00 7.88 -5.55
CA ASP A 55 12.37 8.87 -4.66
C ASP A 55 11.00 8.45 -4.13
N ILE A 56 10.53 7.25 -4.50
CA ILE A 56 9.20 6.77 -4.16
C ILE A 56 9.21 5.33 -3.65
N GLU A 57 8.12 4.93 -3.02
CA GLU A 57 7.83 3.53 -2.69
C GLU A 57 6.45 3.18 -3.24
N LEU A 58 6.41 2.26 -4.21
CA LEU A 58 5.19 1.82 -4.87
C LEU A 58 4.54 0.69 -4.06
N MET A 59 3.28 0.87 -3.69
CA MET A 59 2.50 -0.09 -2.92
C MET A 59 1.33 -0.61 -3.76
N GLN A 60 1.31 -1.90 -4.03
CA GLN A 60 0.25 -2.54 -4.81
C GLN A 60 -0.91 -2.99 -3.92
N SER A 61 -2.13 -2.85 -4.40
CA SER A 61 -3.31 -3.44 -3.78
C SER A 61 -3.25 -4.97 -3.81
N THR A 62 -3.67 -5.57 -2.71
CA THR A 62 -3.82 -7.01 -2.55
C THR A 62 -5.11 -7.55 -3.18
N GLY A 63 -6.10 -6.67 -3.43
CA GLY A 63 -7.48 -7.03 -3.76
C GLY A 63 -8.33 -7.48 -2.57
N LEU A 64 -7.75 -7.56 -1.37
CA LEU A 64 -8.43 -7.89 -0.13
C LEU A 64 -8.97 -6.63 0.55
N LYS A 65 -9.91 -6.83 1.47
CA LYS A 65 -10.49 -5.76 2.28
C LYS A 65 -10.32 -6.05 3.76
N ASP A 66 -10.14 -4.99 4.53
CA ASP A 66 -10.17 -5.04 5.98
C ASP A 66 -11.62 -5.10 6.50
N LYS A 67 -11.79 -5.21 7.82
CA LYS A 67 -13.11 -5.28 8.49
C LYS A 67 -14.04 -4.10 8.21
N ASN A 68 -13.47 -2.96 7.79
CA ASN A 68 -14.20 -1.73 7.50
C ASN A 68 -14.47 -1.59 5.98
N GLY A 69 -14.13 -2.61 5.19
CA GLY A 69 -14.27 -2.62 3.74
C GLY A 69 -13.21 -1.80 3.00
N LYS A 70 -12.15 -1.36 3.69
CA LYS A 70 -11.03 -0.61 3.10
C LYS A 70 -10.09 -1.59 2.40
N GLU A 71 -9.67 -1.21 1.21
CA GLU A 71 -8.75 -2.02 0.40
C GLU A 71 -7.35 -2.07 1.05
N VAL A 72 -6.79 -3.28 1.11
CA VAL A 72 -5.49 -3.55 1.75
C VAL A 72 -4.37 -3.47 0.71
N PHE A 73 -3.32 -2.72 1.02
CA PHE A 73 -2.14 -2.56 0.19
C PHE A 73 -0.91 -3.18 0.85
N ILE A 74 0.06 -3.60 0.05
CA ILE A 74 1.38 -3.95 0.55
C ILE A 74 1.96 -2.74 1.31
N GLY A 75 2.55 -2.99 2.47
CA GLY A 75 3.06 -1.99 3.42
C GLY A 75 2.02 -1.48 4.42
N ASP A 76 0.75 -1.87 4.32
CA ASP A 76 -0.22 -1.59 5.39
C ASP A 76 0.15 -2.30 6.69
N ILE A 77 -0.17 -1.67 7.82
CA ILE A 77 -0.07 -2.26 9.15
C ILE A 77 -1.47 -2.61 9.59
N VAL A 78 -1.68 -3.90 9.87
CA VAL A 78 -2.97 -4.44 10.25
C VAL A 78 -2.95 -4.96 11.67
N LYS A 79 -4.05 -4.72 12.37
CA LYS A 79 -4.31 -5.27 13.70
C LYS A 79 -5.18 -6.51 13.56
N CYS A 80 -4.67 -7.66 14.00
CA CYS A 80 -5.45 -8.88 14.03
C CYS A 80 -6.45 -8.89 15.20
N THR A 81 -7.38 -9.84 15.19
CA THR A 81 -8.41 -10.01 16.25
C THR A 81 -7.82 -10.22 17.65
N ARG A 82 -6.57 -10.70 17.75
CA ARG A 82 -5.84 -10.90 19.02
C ARG A 82 -5.07 -9.66 19.47
N GLY A 83 -5.12 -8.57 18.71
CA GLY A 83 -4.44 -7.31 19.00
C GLY A 83 -3.00 -7.21 18.52
N CYS A 84 -2.46 -8.24 17.86
CA CYS A 84 -1.12 -8.20 17.28
C CYS A 84 -1.09 -7.32 16.03
N LEU A 85 0.03 -6.64 15.82
CA LEU A 85 0.25 -5.77 14.67
C LEU A 85 1.19 -6.44 13.68
N TYR A 86 0.85 -6.39 12.40
CA TYR A 86 1.65 -6.97 11.34
C TYR A 86 1.70 -6.05 10.13
N GLU A 87 2.88 -5.97 9.53
CA GLU A 87 3.05 -5.43 8.18
C GLU A 87 2.53 -6.44 7.14
N VAL A 88 1.68 -5.97 6.24
CA VAL A 88 1.28 -6.67 5.03
C VAL A 88 2.44 -6.59 4.04
N TYR A 89 3.04 -7.71 3.68
CA TYR A 89 4.19 -7.75 2.77
C TYR A 89 3.99 -8.79 1.67
N LEU A 90 4.72 -8.62 0.56
CA LEU A 90 4.78 -9.60 -0.51
C LEU A 90 6.05 -10.42 -0.39
N GLU A 91 5.92 -11.73 -0.13
CA GLU A 91 7.07 -12.63 -0.16
C GLU A 91 7.34 -13.05 -1.61
N LYS A 92 8.49 -12.62 -2.13
CA LYS A 92 8.88 -12.88 -3.52
C LYS A 92 9.41 -14.29 -3.69
N GLU A 93 10.04 -14.86 -2.66
CA GLU A 93 10.69 -16.18 -2.74
C GLU A 93 9.67 -17.31 -2.92
N TYR A 94 8.50 -17.20 -2.29
CA TYR A 94 7.42 -18.20 -2.36
C TYR A 94 6.25 -17.76 -3.25
N GLY A 95 6.50 -16.79 -4.12
CA GLY A 95 5.47 -16.21 -4.96
C GLY A 95 4.87 -17.23 -5.94
N GLY A 96 3.59 -17.55 -5.76
CA GLY A 96 2.90 -18.54 -6.60
C GLY A 96 3.23 -20.00 -6.30
N THR A 97 3.94 -20.30 -5.20
CA THR A 97 4.31 -21.66 -4.81
C THR A 97 3.14 -22.45 -4.19
N PHE A 98 2.09 -21.76 -3.74
CA PHE A 98 0.91 -22.39 -3.12
C PHE A 98 -0.26 -22.46 -4.10
N ILE A 99 -0.65 -23.69 -4.46
CA ILE A 99 -1.87 -23.97 -5.23
C ILE A 99 -3.06 -23.92 -4.27
N GLY A 100 -3.93 -22.91 -4.37
CA GLY A 100 -5.19 -22.90 -3.60
C GLY A 100 -5.63 -21.61 -2.93
N GLY A 101 -5.02 -20.45 -3.20
CA GLY A 101 -5.74 -19.18 -3.03
C GLY A 101 -5.20 -18.20 -2.00
N MET A 102 -3.92 -17.88 -2.05
CA MET A 102 -3.52 -16.49 -1.79
C MET A 102 -2.47 -16.09 -2.81
N PRO A 103 -2.59 -14.91 -3.45
CA PRO A 103 -1.39 -14.23 -3.94
C PRO A 103 -0.47 -14.08 -2.73
N SER A 104 0.84 -14.11 -2.96
CA SER A 104 2.01 -14.16 -2.07
C SER A 104 2.08 -13.08 -0.95
N ILE A 105 0.96 -12.71 -0.37
CA ILE A 105 0.73 -11.66 0.59
C ILE A 105 0.75 -12.33 1.95
N TYR A 106 1.68 -11.91 2.78
CA TYR A 106 1.92 -12.49 4.09
C TYR A 106 1.89 -11.37 5.13
N LEU A 107 1.74 -11.77 6.40
CA LEU A 107 1.96 -10.90 7.54
C LEU A 107 3.39 -11.13 8.04
N LYS A 108 4.19 -10.07 8.08
CA LYS A 108 5.65 -10.20 8.31
C LYS A 108 5.95 -10.88 9.63
N GLY A 109 6.78 -11.92 9.58
CA GLY A 109 7.12 -12.74 10.75
C GLY A 109 6.22 -13.97 10.98
N LEU A 110 5.13 -14.15 10.21
CA LEU A 110 4.34 -15.39 10.23
C LEU A 110 4.86 -16.37 9.17
N LEU A 111 5.55 -17.43 9.62
CA LEU A 111 6.14 -18.48 8.76
C LEU A 111 5.11 -19.52 8.29
N SER A 112 4.00 -19.68 9.00
CA SER A 112 2.86 -20.49 8.57
C SER A 112 1.90 -19.58 7.83
N GLY A 113 1.59 -19.89 6.56
CA GLY A 113 0.67 -19.11 5.74
C GLY A 113 -0.53 -18.58 6.52
N TYR A 114 -0.81 -17.29 6.34
CA TYR A 114 -1.91 -16.61 6.99
C TYR A 114 -3.14 -16.68 6.09
N ALA A 115 -4.30 -17.07 6.61
CA ALA A 115 -5.55 -16.96 5.85
C ALA A 115 -6.21 -15.62 6.21
N TRP A 116 -6.38 -14.75 5.22
CA TRP A 116 -7.07 -13.48 5.41
C TRP A 116 -8.53 -13.72 5.76
N THR A 117 -9.01 -13.18 6.89
CA THR A 117 -10.40 -13.40 7.35
C THR A 117 -11.32 -12.21 7.13
N GLU A 118 -10.77 -11.06 6.71
CA GLU A 118 -11.48 -9.77 6.68
C GLU A 118 -11.83 -9.23 8.08
N ASP A 119 -11.37 -9.86 9.17
CA ASP A 119 -11.52 -9.32 10.54
C ASP A 119 -10.36 -8.39 10.94
N GLU A 120 -9.32 -8.34 10.10
CA GLU A 120 -8.16 -7.48 10.30
C GLU A 120 -8.54 -6.01 10.06
N GLU A 121 -7.97 -5.10 10.85
CA GLU A 121 -8.17 -3.67 10.70
C GLU A 121 -6.89 -2.98 10.25
N ILE A 122 -6.94 -2.20 9.18
CA ILE A 122 -5.82 -1.34 8.80
C ILE A 122 -5.72 -0.19 9.82
N ILE A 123 -4.59 -0.09 10.50
CA ILE A 123 -4.34 0.96 11.50
C ILE A 123 -3.30 2.00 11.07
N GLY A 124 -2.62 1.76 9.95
CA GLY A 124 -1.58 2.64 9.42
C GLY A 124 -0.82 1.95 8.29
N ASN A 125 0.34 2.50 7.91
CA ASN A 125 1.30 1.86 7.01
C ASN A 125 2.74 2.15 7.45
N VAL A 126 3.70 1.37 6.96
CA VAL A 126 5.10 1.46 7.38
C VAL A 126 5.79 2.79 7.04
N TYR A 127 5.20 3.61 6.18
CA TYR A 127 5.77 4.90 5.76
C TYR A 127 5.22 6.08 6.56
N GLU A 128 3.90 6.12 6.76
CA GLU A 128 3.24 7.17 7.54
C GLU A 128 3.27 6.90 9.05
N ASN A 129 3.35 5.62 9.44
CA ASN A 129 3.25 5.17 10.82
C ASN A 129 4.32 4.12 11.20
N PRO A 130 5.62 4.40 10.96
CA PRO A 130 6.69 3.45 11.31
C PRO A 130 6.70 3.07 12.79
N GLU A 131 6.27 3.98 13.68
CA GLU A 131 6.22 3.81 15.13
C GLU A 131 5.29 2.68 15.59
N LEU A 132 4.31 2.27 14.77
CA LEU A 132 3.37 1.21 15.12
C LEU A 132 4.01 -0.17 15.20
N LEU A 133 5.18 -0.36 14.57
CA LEU A 133 5.94 -1.61 14.62
C LEU A 133 7.15 -1.53 15.57
N GLU A 134 7.40 -0.37 16.16
CA GLU A 134 8.44 -0.21 17.18
C GLU A 134 7.96 -0.89 18.47
N VAL A 135 8.56 -2.03 18.79
CA VAL A 135 8.33 -2.70 20.07
C VAL A 135 9.00 -1.85 21.15
N ASN A 136 8.21 -1.20 22.01
CA ASN A 136 8.73 -0.64 23.25
C ASN A 136 9.28 -1.81 24.08
N GLU A 137 10.61 -1.88 24.21
CA GLU A 137 11.31 -2.75 25.17
C GLU A 137 10.89 -2.44 26.62
#